data_AF-A0A9E5J1Y7-F1
#
_entry.id   AF-A0A9E5J1Y7-F1
#
_cell.length_a   1.000
_cell.length_b   1.000
_cell.length_c   1.000
_cell.angle_alpha   90.00
_cell.angle_beta   90.00
_cell.angle_gamma   90.00
#
_symmetry.space_group_name_H-M   'P 1'
#
loop_
_entity.id
_entity.type
_entity.pdbx_description
1 polymer ?
#
loop_
_entity_poly.entity_id
_entity_poly.type
_entity_poly.pdbx_seq_one_letter_code
_entity_poly.pdbx_strand_id
1 'polypeptide(L)'
;MGGLEKVFEINRNFRNEGISRRHNPEFTMLEAYWAYSDFTGMAQLVEEMICGAARELTGGLKIPQSDGSELDLSPPWPKKRYRDAVREVAGTDWFELSPADLEKRASDLGVELEPKLAPAEITQKVFEKKVEALAVNPVFITHLPAELVPLARLNR
;
A
#
# COMPACT_ATOMS: atom_id res chain seq x y z
N MET A 1 11.17 26.42 7.83
CA MET A 1 11.54 25.69 6.60
C MET A 1 11.66 26.67 5.44
N GLY A 2 12.55 26.40 4.48
CA GLY A 2 13.08 27.35 3.48
C GLY A 2 12.17 27.85 2.35
N GLY A 3 10.86 27.89 2.55
CA GLY A 3 9.92 28.57 1.64
C GLY A 3 9.61 27.88 0.31
N LEU A 4 10.14 26.68 0.04
CA LEU A 4 9.77 25.91 -1.16
C LEU A 4 8.46 25.14 -0.90
N GLU A 5 7.41 25.49 -1.65
CA GLU A 5 6.06 24.98 -1.42
C GLU A 5 5.75 23.67 -2.15
N LYS A 6 6.42 23.39 -3.28
CA LYS A 6 6.27 22.16 -4.06
C LYS A 6 7.64 21.69 -4.49
N VAL A 7 8.05 20.52 -4.02
CA VAL A 7 9.37 19.93 -4.31
C VAL A 7 9.24 18.45 -4.57
N PHE A 8 10.13 17.92 -5.39
CA PHE A 8 10.29 16.49 -5.59
C PHE A 8 11.75 16.14 -5.78
N GLU A 9 12.11 14.90 -5.52
CA GLU A 9 13.41 14.32 -5.79
C GLU A 9 13.23 12.93 -6.40
N ILE A 10 14.08 12.59 -7.38
CA ILE A 10 14.19 11.24 -7.94
C ILE A 10 15.64 10.81 -7.75
N ASN A 11 15.87 9.86 -6.86
CA ASN A 11 17.24 9.45 -6.51
C ASN A 11 17.30 8.00 -6.00
N ARG A 12 18.50 7.55 -5.65
CA ARG A 12 18.78 6.20 -5.15
C ARG A 12 18.61 6.11 -3.65
N ASN A 13 17.80 5.16 -3.22
CA ASN A 13 17.68 4.73 -1.83
C ASN A 13 18.38 3.39 -1.67
N PHE A 14 19.04 3.22 -0.52
CA PHE A 14 19.80 2.02 -0.17
C PHE A 14 19.15 1.38 1.06
N ARG A 15 18.85 0.07 0.98
CA ARG A 15 18.34 -0.72 2.10
C ARG A 15 19.15 -2.00 2.24
N ASN A 16 19.61 -2.27 3.45
CA ASN A 16 20.35 -3.49 3.76
C ASN A 16 19.39 -4.66 3.99
N GLU A 17 18.66 -5.03 2.93
CA GLU A 17 17.64 -6.07 2.92
C GLU A 17 17.99 -7.17 1.91
N GLY A 18 17.34 -8.33 2.01
CA GLY A 18 17.55 -9.44 1.09
C GLY A 18 17.12 -9.13 -0.34
N ILE A 19 17.81 -9.71 -1.33
CA ILE A 19 17.47 -9.58 -2.75
C ILE A 19 16.28 -10.49 -3.08
N SER A 20 15.29 -9.96 -3.79
CA SER A 20 14.17 -10.75 -4.32
C SER A 20 13.68 -10.19 -5.65
N ARG A 21 12.71 -10.85 -6.30
CA ARG A 21 12.08 -10.34 -7.54
C ARG A 21 11.46 -8.94 -7.38
N ARG A 22 11.17 -8.51 -6.15
CA ARG A 22 10.57 -7.21 -5.83
C ARG A 22 11.51 -6.28 -5.05
N HIS A 23 12.68 -6.76 -4.60
CA HIS A 23 13.56 -6.01 -3.71
C HIS A 23 14.99 -6.03 -4.25
N ASN A 24 15.52 -4.84 -4.53
CA ASN A 24 16.93 -4.62 -4.83
C ASN A 24 17.51 -3.72 -3.73
N PRO A 25 18.70 -4.03 -3.17
CA PRO A 25 19.31 -3.24 -2.09
C PRO A 25 19.52 -1.77 -2.45
N GLU A 26 19.56 -1.48 -3.75
CA GLU A 26 19.60 -0.15 -4.30
C GLU A 26 18.42 0.03 -5.27
N PHE A 27 17.56 1.02 -5.05
CA PHE A 27 16.39 1.25 -5.90
C PHE A 27 16.08 2.75 -6.05
N THR A 28 15.38 3.12 -7.12
CA THR A 28 15.07 4.52 -7.42
C THR A 28 13.72 4.85 -6.82
N MET A 29 13.66 5.92 -6.03
CA MET A 29 12.43 6.42 -5.45
C MET A 29 12.16 7.84 -5.94
N LEU A 30 10.89 8.15 -6.18
CA LEU A 30 10.39 9.51 -6.30
C LEU A 30 9.77 9.89 -4.96
N GLU A 31 10.29 10.94 -4.33
CA GLU A 31 9.69 11.57 -3.15
C GLU A 31 9.17 12.96 -3.54
N ALA A 32 7.97 13.32 -3.09
CA ALA A 32 7.36 14.61 -3.40
C ALA A 32 6.65 15.20 -2.18
N TYR A 33 6.78 16.52 -2.01
CA TYR A 33 6.14 17.29 -0.95
C TYR A 33 5.40 18.49 -1.54
N TRP A 34 4.18 18.70 -1.04
CA TRP A 34 3.31 19.80 -1.44
C TRP A 34 2.72 20.47 -0.19
N ALA A 35 3.20 21.67 0.12
CA ALA A 35 2.72 22.50 1.21
C ALA A 35 1.24 22.87 1.05
N TYR A 36 0.52 22.97 2.17
CA TYR A 36 -0.92 23.26 2.23
C TYR A 36 -1.82 22.22 1.53
N SER A 37 -1.26 21.08 1.16
CA SER A 37 -1.99 19.92 0.65
C SER A 37 -2.15 18.85 1.74
N ASP A 38 -2.99 17.86 1.47
CA ASP A 38 -3.17 16.68 2.30
C ASP A 38 -3.11 15.40 1.45
N PHE A 39 -3.50 14.27 2.02
CA PHE A 39 -3.55 12.99 1.32
C PHE A 39 -4.36 13.07 0.01
N THR A 40 -5.45 13.82 -0.04
CA THR A 40 -6.31 13.90 -1.23
C THR A 40 -5.57 14.55 -2.39
N GLY A 41 -4.86 15.65 -2.13
CA GLY A 41 -4.05 16.31 -3.17
C GLY A 41 -2.87 15.45 -3.63
N MET A 42 -2.21 14.73 -2.71
CA MET A 42 -1.14 13.81 -3.07
C MET A 42 -1.65 12.57 -3.83
N ALA A 43 -2.82 12.03 -3.48
CA ALA A 43 -3.44 10.92 -4.20
C ALA A 43 -3.79 11.31 -5.64
N GLN A 44 -4.36 12.51 -5.83
CA GLN A 44 -4.63 13.06 -7.16
C GLN A 44 -3.33 13.23 -7.97
N LEU A 45 -2.27 13.77 -7.37
CA LEU A 45 -0.97 13.90 -8.03
C LEU A 45 -0.43 12.54 -8.49
N VAL A 46 -0.55 11.50 -7.66
CA VAL A 46 -0.12 10.13 -7.99
C VAL A 46 -0.93 9.57 -9.15
N GLU A 47 -2.26 9.70 -9.12
CA GLU A 47 -3.14 9.25 -10.23
C GLU A 47 -2.78 9.95 -11.54
N GLU A 48 -2.67 11.28 -11.53
CA GLU A 48 -2.35 12.08 -12.71
C GLU A 48 -0.98 11.71 -13.29
N MET A 49 0.04 11.58 -12.44
CA MET A 49 1.39 11.23 -12.84
C MET A 49 1.45 9.84 -13.47
N ILE A 50 0.87 8.82 -12.81
CA ILE A 50 0.91 7.43 -13.28
C ILE A 50 0.07 7.28 -14.56
N CYS A 51 -1.13 7.87 -14.60
CA CYS A 51 -1.97 7.83 -15.80
C CYS A 51 -1.36 8.59 -16.98
N GLY A 52 -0.71 9.72 -16.72
CA GLY A 52 0.01 10.49 -17.74
C GLY A 52 1.13 9.68 -18.36
N ALA A 53 1.98 9.07 -17.53
CA ALA A 53 3.05 8.20 -17.99
C ALA A 53 2.52 6.98 -18.76
N ALA A 54 1.47 6.33 -18.26
CA ALA A 54 0.86 5.18 -18.93
C ALA A 54 0.33 5.52 -20.33
N ARG A 55 -0.39 6.65 -20.48
CA ARG A 55 -0.88 7.09 -21.80
C ARG A 55 0.26 7.36 -22.76
N GLU A 56 1.29 8.06 -22.32
CA GLU A 56 2.44 8.42 -23.17
C GLU A 56 3.23 7.18 -23.61
N LEU A 57 3.45 6.23 -22.70
CA LEU A 57 4.31 5.08 -22.95
C LEU A 57 3.59 3.89 -23.61
N THR A 58 2.29 3.72 -23.32
CA THR A 58 1.52 2.52 -23.74
C THR A 58 0.35 2.86 -24.67
N GLY A 59 0.03 4.14 -24.86
CA GLY A 59 -1.10 4.59 -25.67
C GLY A 59 -2.47 4.49 -24.99
N GLY A 60 -2.54 4.04 -23.73
CA GLY A 60 -3.80 3.88 -23.00
C GLY A 60 -3.62 3.68 -21.50
N LEU A 61 -4.73 3.41 -20.81
CA LEU A 61 -4.75 3.10 -19.38
C LEU A 61 -5.07 1.62 -19.08
N LYS A 62 -5.39 0.86 -20.11
CA LYS A 62 -5.66 -0.57 -20.05
C LYS A 62 -4.45 -1.30 -20.65
N ILE A 63 -3.68 -1.95 -19.79
CA ILE A 63 -2.38 -2.51 -20.14
C ILE A 63 -2.49 -4.05 -20.08
N PRO A 64 -2.39 -4.75 -21.23
CA PRO A 64 -2.45 -6.20 -21.25
C PRO A 64 -1.20 -6.80 -20.58
N GLN A 65 -1.43 -7.81 -19.75
CA GLN A 65 -0.38 -8.55 -19.05
C GLN A 65 -0.03 -9.84 -19.79
N SER A 66 1.16 -10.38 -19.52
CA SER A 66 1.65 -11.62 -20.17
C SER A 66 0.84 -12.87 -19.83
N ASP A 67 0.12 -12.87 -18.70
CA ASP A 67 -0.74 -13.96 -18.27
C ASP A 67 -2.18 -13.88 -18.83
N GLY A 68 -2.45 -12.90 -19.70
CA GLY A 68 -3.76 -12.65 -20.29
C GLY A 68 -4.68 -11.78 -19.44
N SER A 69 -4.26 -11.36 -18.25
CA SER A 69 -5.00 -10.36 -17.47
C SER A 69 -4.82 -8.94 -18.04
N GLU A 70 -5.67 -8.00 -17.61
CA GLU A 70 -5.58 -6.59 -17.96
C GLU A 70 -5.40 -5.75 -16.69
N LEU A 71 -4.37 -4.90 -16.66
CA LEU A 71 -4.19 -3.87 -15.65
C LEU A 71 -4.96 -2.63 -16.08
N ASP A 72 -5.95 -2.21 -15.30
CA ASP A 72 -6.73 -1.00 -15.55
C ASP A 72 -6.29 0.13 -14.60
N LEU A 73 -5.60 1.13 -15.15
CA LEU A 73 -5.14 2.31 -14.44
C LEU A 73 -6.16 3.45 -14.44
N SER A 74 -7.37 3.24 -14.99
CA SER A 74 -8.38 4.29 -15.15
C SER A 74 -8.77 4.91 -13.79
N PRO A 75 -8.64 6.25 -13.63
CA PRO A 75 -9.09 6.93 -12.43
C PRO A 75 -10.62 7.11 -12.43
N PRO A 76 -11.25 7.37 -11.27
CA PRO A 76 -10.61 7.49 -9.95
C PRO A 76 -10.29 6.12 -9.33
N TRP A 77 -9.13 6.00 -8.69
CA TRP A 77 -8.76 4.78 -8.00
C TRP A 77 -9.56 4.65 -6.70
N PRO A 78 -10.09 3.45 -6.39
CA PRO A 78 -10.85 3.23 -5.18
C PRO A 78 -10.00 3.52 -3.94
N LYS A 79 -10.64 4.13 -2.93
CA LYS A 79 -10.06 4.31 -1.60
C LYS A 79 -10.69 3.29 -0.68
N LYS A 80 -9.89 2.46 -0.03
CA LYS A 80 -10.34 1.44 0.93
C LYS A 80 -9.68 1.68 2.28
N ARG A 81 -10.43 1.60 3.38
CA ARG A 81 -9.83 1.70 4.71
C ARG A 81 -9.10 0.40 5.03
N TYR A 82 -7.95 0.49 5.68
CA TYR A 82 -7.13 -0.66 6.08
C TYR A 82 -7.95 -1.73 6.80
N ARG A 83 -8.76 -1.33 7.79
CA ARG A 83 -9.61 -2.25 8.55
C ARG A 83 -10.65 -2.96 7.68
N ASP A 84 -11.22 -2.27 6.70
CA ASP A 84 -12.23 -2.85 5.82
C ASP A 84 -11.58 -3.85 4.86
N ALA A 85 -10.40 -3.53 4.33
CA ALA A 85 -9.62 -4.44 3.51
C ALA A 85 -9.23 -5.73 4.26
N VAL A 86 -8.82 -5.61 5.53
CA VAL A 86 -8.53 -6.79 6.38
C VAL A 86 -9.79 -7.60 6.65
N ARG A 87 -10.93 -6.95 6.97
CA ARG A 87 -12.20 -7.65 7.22
C ARG A 87 -12.70 -8.44 6.03
N GLU A 88 -12.53 -7.93 4.81
CA GLU A 88 -12.94 -8.62 3.59
C GLU A 88 -12.23 -9.96 3.42
N VAL A 89 -10.97 -10.08 3.85
CA VAL A 89 -10.17 -11.30 3.68
C VAL A 89 -10.12 -12.18 4.94
N ALA A 90 -10.33 -11.60 6.12
CA ALA A 90 -10.11 -12.27 7.40
C ALA A 90 -11.35 -12.33 8.30
N GLY A 91 -12.49 -11.82 7.84
CA GLY A 91 -13.78 -11.84 8.55
C GLY A 91 -14.12 -10.51 9.22
N THR A 92 -15.42 -10.20 9.29
CA THR A 92 -15.93 -8.91 9.78
C THR A 92 -15.61 -8.65 11.26
N ASP A 93 -15.52 -9.72 12.03
CA ASP A 93 -15.19 -9.78 13.46
C ASP A 93 -13.67 -9.76 13.75
N TRP A 94 -12.81 -9.65 12.73
CA TRP A 94 -11.34 -9.75 12.88
C TRP A 94 -10.78 -8.95 14.07
N PHE A 95 -11.20 -7.70 14.20
CA PHE A 95 -10.69 -6.79 15.23
C PHE A 95 -11.34 -6.97 16.61
N GLU A 96 -12.23 -7.92 16.76
CA GLU A 96 -12.90 -8.29 18.01
C GLU A 96 -12.37 -9.62 18.57
N LEU A 97 -11.51 -10.31 17.81
CA LEU A 97 -10.93 -11.59 18.18
C LEU A 97 -9.95 -11.48 19.33
N SER A 98 -9.88 -12.55 20.13
CA SER A 98 -8.80 -12.74 21.08
C SER A 98 -7.46 -12.95 20.36
N PRO A 99 -6.31 -12.69 21.02
CA PRO A 99 -5.00 -12.98 20.42
C PRO A 99 -4.84 -14.43 19.92
N ALA A 100 -5.36 -15.41 20.67
CA ALA A 100 -5.31 -16.81 20.27
C ALA A 100 -6.16 -17.09 19.01
N ASP A 101 -7.32 -16.45 18.90
CA ASP A 101 -8.19 -16.60 17.73
C ASP A 101 -7.63 -15.88 16.50
N LEU A 102 -6.92 -14.77 16.67
CA LEU A 102 -6.18 -14.09 15.60
C LEU A 102 -5.08 -14.98 15.02
N GLU A 103 -4.24 -15.57 15.88
CA GLU A 103 -3.18 -16.48 15.46
C GLU A 103 -3.75 -17.67 14.69
N LYS A 104 -4.79 -18.30 15.26
CA LYS A 104 -5.46 -19.43 14.62
C LYS A 104 -6.02 -19.04 13.25
N ARG A 105 -6.76 -17.93 13.17
CA ARG A 105 -7.39 -17.53 11.91
C ARG A 105 -6.37 -17.09 10.85
N ALA A 106 -5.30 -16.41 11.25
CA ALA A 106 -4.18 -16.11 10.35
C ALA A 106 -3.54 -17.40 9.80
N SER A 107 -3.34 -18.41 10.65
CA SER A 107 -2.84 -19.72 10.24
C SER A 107 -3.81 -20.45 9.30
N ASP A 108 -5.13 -20.41 9.56
CA ASP A 108 -6.16 -20.98 8.69
C ASP A 108 -6.19 -20.30 7.31
N LEU A 109 -5.86 -19.01 7.27
CA LEU A 109 -5.64 -18.27 6.03
C LEU A 109 -4.31 -18.65 5.34
N GLY A 110 -3.42 -19.43 5.96
CA GLY A 110 -2.12 -19.77 5.38
C GLY A 110 -1.11 -18.62 5.48
N VAL A 111 -1.20 -17.82 6.53
CA VAL A 111 -0.21 -16.80 6.89
C VAL A 111 0.74 -17.41 7.92
N GLU A 112 2.03 -17.45 7.59
CA GLU A 112 3.06 -17.92 8.51
C GLU A 112 3.35 -16.84 9.56
N LEU A 113 3.27 -17.24 10.83
CA LEU A 113 3.50 -16.36 11.98
C LEU A 113 4.71 -16.84 12.78
N GLU A 114 5.58 -15.91 13.16
CA GLU A 114 6.58 -16.16 14.19
C GLU A 114 5.89 -16.25 15.57
N PRO A 115 6.51 -16.93 16.56
CA PRO A 115 5.95 -17.00 17.89
C PRO A 115 5.85 -15.62 18.57
N LYS A 116 4.76 -15.40 19.33
CA LYS A 116 4.57 -14.24 20.23
C LYS A 116 4.49 -12.88 19.54
N LEU A 117 3.94 -12.83 18.34
CA LEU A 117 3.63 -11.56 17.67
C LEU A 117 2.51 -10.81 18.39
N ALA A 118 2.60 -9.48 18.41
CA ALA A 118 1.50 -8.65 18.85
C ALA A 118 0.33 -8.72 17.85
N PRO A 119 -0.92 -8.49 18.29
CA PRO A 119 -2.10 -8.47 17.40
C PRO A 119 -1.97 -7.57 16.16
N ALA A 120 -1.28 -6.44 16.30
CA ALA A 120 -0.97 -5.52 15.22
C ALA A 120 -0.07 -6.15 14.15
N GLU A 121 0.99 -6.85 14.58
CA GLU A 121 1.95 -7.53 13.69
C GLU A 121 1.28 -8.70 12.96
N ILE A 122 0.43 -9.47 13.65
CA ILE A 122 -0.38 -10.53 13.03
C ILE A 122 -1.30 -9.93 11.96
N THR A 123 -1.99 -8.84 12.28
CA THR A 123 -2.88 -8.15 11.34
C THR A 123 -2.10 -7.62 10.13
N GLN A 124 -0.91 -7.08 10.34
CA GLN A 124 -0.05 -6.59 9.26
C GLN A 124 0.40 -7.72 8.34
N LYS A 125 0.81 -8.87 8.89
CA LYS A 125 1.15 -10.05 8.07
C LYS A 125 -0.04 -10.57 7.26
N VAL A 126 -1.24 -10.55 7.83
CA VAL A 126 -2.47 -10.89 7.09
C VAL A 126 -2.72 -9.89 5.97
N PHE A 127 -2.55 -8.59 6.24
CA PHE A 127 -2.67 -7.55 5.22
C PHE A 127 -1.69 -7.78 4.06
N GLU A 128 -0.40 -7.91 4.34
CA GLU A 128 0.65 -8.12 3.32
C GLU A 128 0.41 -9.39 2.51
N LYS A 129 0.00 -10.48 3.16
CA LYS A 129 -0.15 -11.77 2.49
C LYS A 129 -1.46 -11.90 1.71
N LYS A 130 -2.55 -11.29 2.20
CA LYS A 130 -3.90 -11.52 1.69
C LYS A 130 -4.52 -10.31 1.01
N VAL A 131 -4.34 -9.12 1.55
CA VAL A 131 -4.91 -7.91 0.95
C VAL A 131 -4.09 -7.49 -0.27
N GLU A 132 -2.76 -7.42 -0.15
CA GLU A 132 -1.92 -7.00 -1.29
C GLU A 132 -2.01 -7.96 -2.48
N ALA A 133 -2.19 -9.26 -2.22
CA ALA A 133 -2.34 -10.26 -3.27
C ALA A 133 -3.60 -10.06 -4.13
N LEU A 134 -4.62 -9.35 -3.63
CA LEU A 134 -5.86 -9.07 -4.34
C LEU A 134 -5.81 -7.74 -5.13
N ALA A 135 -4.81 -6.90 -4.88
CA ALA A 135 -4.70 -5.58 -5.49
C ALA A 135 -4.06 -5.65 -6.88
N VAL A 136 -4.79 -6.20 -7.85
CA VAL A 136 -4.36 -6.24 -9.27
C VAL A 136 -4.44 -4.84 -9.90
N ASN A 137 -5.56 -4.16 -9.71
CA ASN A 137 -5.74 -2.77 -10.13
C ASN A 137 -5.35 -1.80 -9.00
N PRO A 138 -5.00 -0.55 -9.32
CA PRO A 138 -4.64 0.43 -8.31
C PRO A 138 -5.75 0.66 -7.29
N VAL A 139 -5.36 0.71 -6.01
CA VAL A 139 -6.25 1.02 -4.89
C VAL A 139 -5.44 1.80 -3.85
N PHE A 140 -6.02 2.85 -3.30
CA PHE A 140 -5.44 3.53 -2.15
C PHE A 140 -5.94 2.89 -0.87
N ILE A 141 -5.04 2.23 -0.14
CA ILE A 141 -5.31 1.81 1.23
C ILE A 141 -5.09 3.01 2.16
N THR A 142 -6.10 3.32 2.96
CA THR A 142 -6.15 4.53 3.80
C THR A 142 -6.41 4.17 5.27
N HIS A 143 -6.22 5.14 6.18
CA HIS A 143 -6.46 4.95 7.61
C HIS A 143 -5.65 3.80 8.22
N LEU A 144 -4.36 3.75 7.88
CA LEU A 144 -3.43 2.79 8.48
C LEU A 144 -3.30 3.02 10.00
N PRO A 145 -3.05 1.97 10.80
CA PRO A 145 -2.68 2.10 12.20
C PRO A 145 -1.51 3.07 12.40
N ALA A 146 -1.59 3.95 13.41
CA ALA A 146 -0.59 5.00 13.66
C ALA A 146 0.83 4.46 13.86
N GLU A 147 0.95 3.27 14.45
CA GLU A 147 2.21 2.55 14.65
C GLU A 147 2.93 2.18 13.35
N LEU A 148 2.19 2.03 12.25
CA LEU A 148 2.76 1.75 10.92
C LEU A 148 3.15 3.02 10.15
N VAL A 149 2.63 4.18 10.56
CA VAL A 149 2.82 5.46 9.85
C VAL A 149 3.31 6.56 10.79
N PRO A 150 4.51 6.43 11.40
CA PRO A 150 4.99 7.29 12.47
C PRO A 150 5.20 8.75 12.06
N LEU A 151 5.35 9.03 10.76
CA LEU A 151 5.56 10.37 10.22
C LEU A 151 4.27 10.97 9.64
N ALA A 152 3.17 10.21 9.60
CA ALA A 152 1.90 10.70 9.09
C ALA A 152 1.18 11.54 10.16
N ARG A 153 0.51 12.59 9.72
CA ARG A 153 -0.41 13.32 10.59
C ARG A 153 -1.56 12.40 11.01
N LEU A 154 -1.83 12.30 12.31
CA LEU A 154 -2.96 11.54 12.82
C LEU A 154 -4.29 12.14 12.34
N ASN A 155 -5.22 11.26 11.98
CA ASN A 155 -6.60 11.64 11.70
C ASN A 155 -7.19 12.32 12.94
N ARG A 156 -8.04 13.32 12.72
CA ARG A 156 -8.83 13.94 13.78
C ARG A 156 -10.06 13.10 14.08
#